data_AF-A0A9D4UEC8-F1
#
_entry.id   AF-A0A9D4UEC8-F1
#
_cell.length_a   1.000
_cell.length_b   1.000
_cell.length_c   1.000
_cell.angle_alpha   90.00
_cell.angle_beta   90.00
_cell.angle_gamma   90.00
#
_symmetry.space_group_name_H-M   'P 1'
#
loop_
_entity.id
_entity.type
_entity.pdbx_description
1 polymer ?
#
loop_
_entity_poly.entity_id
_entity_poly.type
_entity_poly.pdbx_seq_one_letter_code
_entity_poly.pdbx_strand_id
1 'polypeptide(L)'
;MFGGRNAARIEFLKKQLDKIQMDEGDDIVEHLTKIRDLKEQLLSIDEVIPEKNLVSKTLNSLPPSYLTFQTSLTLSLRANPDPLHFEELVALLLQEDQSRKNKSLQVDGMDHALVVHNKNRGKESAHHSKSGAEQSSEKSKGDSDKSKKK
;
A
#
# COMPACT_ATOMS: atom_id res chain seq x y z
N MET A 1 25.34 24.99 41.14
CA MET A 1 25.88 23.88 40.32
C MET A 1 24.72 22.95 39.93
N PHE A 2 24.16 23.09 38.72
CA PHE A 2 23.05 22.25 38.25
C PHE A 2 23.34 21.50 36.93
N GLY A 3 24.50 21.73 36.30
CA GLY A 3 24.81 21.17 34.97
C GLY A 3 25.04 19.65 34.94
N GLY A 4 25.54 19.03 36.01
CA GLY A 4 25.91 17.60 35.99
C GLY A 4 24.73 16.61 36.00
N ARG A 5 23.62 16.95 36.65
CA ARG A 5 22.43 16.07 36.74
C ARG A 5 21.61 16.08 35.45
N ASN A 6 21.55 17.24 34.79
CA ASN A 6 20.83 17.39 33.53
C ASN A 6 21.59 16.72 32.39
N ALA A 7 22.94 16.80 32.37
CA ALA A 7 23.74 16.14 31.33
C ALA A 7 23.53 14.61 31.29
N ALA A 8 23.59 13.93 32.44
CA ALA A 8 23.35 12.49 32.51
C ALA A 8 21.92 12.11 32.10
N ARG A 9 20.93 12.96 32.43
CA ARG A 9 19.53 12.73 32.02
C ARG A 9 19.34 12.95 30.53
N ILE A 10 19.96 13.98 29.94
CA ILE A 10 19.94 14.25 28.51
C ILE A 10 20.56 13.10 27.73
N GLU A 11 21.75 12.62 28.12
CA GLU A 11 22.38 11.47 27.47
C GLU A 11 21.53 10.21 27.59
N PHE A 12 20.92 9.98 28.75
CA PHE A 12 20.02 8.85 28.95
C PHE A 12 18.79 8.91 28.03
N LEU A 13 18.14 10.08 27.92
CA LEU A 13 16.98 10.28 27.05
C LEU A 13 17.35 10.17 25.56
N LYS A 14 18.49 10.74 25.13
CA LYS A 14 19.01 10.55 23.76
C LYS A 14 19.27 9.08 23.46
N LYS A 15 19.90 8.36 24.41
CA LYS A 15 20.16 6.93 24.27
C LYS A 15 18.88 6.09 24.24
N GLN A 16 17.82 6.51 24.92
CA GLN A 16 16.50 5.89 24.79
C GLN A 16 15.89 6.15 23.41
N LEU A 17 15.94 7.40 22.94
CA LEU A 17 15.45 7.76 21.61
C LEU A 17 16.21 7.02 20.49
N ASP A 18 17.50 6.75 20.68
CA ASP A 18 18.31 5.97 19.75
C ASP A 18 17.99 4.47 19.76
N LYS A 19 17.54 3.96 20.90
CA LYS A 19 17.23 2.54 21.09
C LYS A 19 15.76 2.21 20.83
N ILE A 20 14.91 3.21 20.71
CA ILE A 20 13.50 2.97 20.45
C ILE A 20 13.37 2.33 19.07
N GLN A 21 12.74 1.17 19.05
CA GLN A 21 12.45 0.41 17.86
C GLN A 21 11.05 -0.15 18.03
N MET A 22 10.31 -0.17 16.93
CA MET A 22 8.98 -0.73 16.84
C MET A 22 9.11 -2.11 16.21
N ASP A 23 8.53 -3.12 16.87
CA ASP A 23 8.51 -4.48 16.37
C ASP A 23 7.41 -4.69 15.31
N GLU A 24 7.48 -5.79 14.56
CA GLU A 24 6.41 -6.13 13.61
C GLU A 24 5.11 -6.43 14.34
N GLY A 25 4.06 -5.68 14.02
CA GLY A 25 2.73 -5.83 14.65
C GLY A 25 2.48 -4.91 15.84
N ASP A 26 3.47 -4.15 16.29
CA ASP A 26 3.27 -3.10 17.30
C ASP A 26 2.38 -1.97 16.79
N ASP A 27 1.68 -1.32 17.73
CA ASP A 27 0.83 -0.19 17.42
C ASP A 27 1.66 1.08 17.15
N ILE A 28 1.50 1.62 15.93
CA ILE A 28 2.21 2.82 15.48
C ILE A 28 1.89 4.04 16.36
N VAL A 29 0.67 4.15 16.90
CA VAL A 29 0.26 5.29 17.74
C VAL A 29 0.98 5.22 19.07
N GLU A 30 1.07 4.03 19.68
CA GLU A 30 1.81 3.82 20.91
C GLU A 30 3.30 4.16 20.73
N HIS A 31 3.90 3.70 19.63
CA HIS A 31 5.30 3.99 19.29
C HIS A 31 5.55 5.50 19.13
N LEU A 32 4.70 6.20 18.36
CA LEU A 32 4.81 7.65 18.16
C LEU A 32 4.59 8.43 19.46
N THR A 33 3.72 7.95 20.33
CA THR A 33 3.49 8.53 21.66
C THR A 33 4.75 8.45 22.52
N LYS A 34 5.42 7.28 22.56
CA LYS A 34 6.70 7.12 23.27
C LYS A 34 7.77 8.08 22.76
N ILE A 35 7.85 8.28 21.45
CA ILE A 35 8.79 9.24 20.84
C ILE A 35 8.43 10.69 21.24
N ARG A 36 7.15 11.05 21.23
CA ARG A 36 6.68 12.38 21.68
C ARG A 36 7.04 12.62 23.15
N ASP A 37 6.79 11.65 24.02
CA ASP A 37 7.11 11.76 25.44
C ASP A 37 8.62 11.96 25.68
N LEU A 38 9.47 11.28 24.91
CA LEU A 38 10.92 11.46 24.97
C LEU A 38 11.33 12.86 24.49
N LYS A 39 10.71 13.38 23.42
CA LYS A 39 10.91 14.76 22.94
C LYS A 39 10.53 15.77 24.03
N GLU A 40 9.35 15.63 24.63
CA GLU A 40 8.86 16.54 25.68
C GLU A 40 9.74 16.49 26.94
N GLN A 41 10.21 15.29 27.34
CA GLN A 41 11.15 15.17 28.44
C GLN A 41 12.49 15.86 28.18
N LEU A 42 12.98 15.87 26.94
CA LEU A 42 14.20 16.59 26.56
C LEU A 42 13.96 18.11 26.56
N LEU A 43 12.81 18.56 26.03
CA LEU A 43 12.40 19.97 26.07
C LEU A 43 12.25 20.49 27.50
N SER A 44 11.74 19.68 28.43
CA SER A 44 11.59 20.04 29.84
C SER A 44 12.93 20.30 30.56
N ILE A 45 14.06 19.92 29.97
CA ILE A 45 15.42 20.11 30.52
C ILE A 45 16.19 21.09 29.62
N ASP A 46 15.49 21.93 28.84
CA ASP A 46 16.03 22.90 27.89
C ASP A 46 16.91 22.30 26.77
N GLU A 47 16.76 21.00 26.47
CA GLU A 47 17.44 20.35 25.36
C GLU A 47 16.51 20.24 24.16
N VAL A 48 16.81 21.01 23.11
CA VAL A 48 16.04 20.99 21.85
C VAL A 48 16.69 20.03 20.85
N ILE A 49 15.97 18.98 20.47
CA ILE A 49 16.40 18.10 19.38
C ILE A 49 16.01 18.74 18.04
N PRO A 50 16.94 18.81 17.06
CA PRO A 50 16.59 19.21 15.70
C PRO A 50 15.53 18.28 15.10
N GLU A 51 14.47 18.86 14.52
CA GLU A 51 13.37 18.11 13.88
C GLU A 51 13.88 17.08 12.87
N LYS A 52 14.87 17.44 12.04
CA LYS A 52 15.53 16.51 11.11
C LYS A 52 16.10 15.26 11.78
N ASN A 53 16.68 15.40 12.97
CA ASN A 53 17.23 14.27 13.71
C ASN A 53 16.09 13.40 14.24
N LEU A 54 15.07 14.03 14.85
CA LEU A 54 13.89 13.33 15.36
C LEU A 54 13.15 12.55 14.26
N VAL A 55 12.95 13.16 13.08
CA VAL A 55 12.36 12.52 11.90
C VAL A 55 13.21 11.34 11.43
N SER A 56 14.52 11.53 11.31
CA SER A 56 15.44 10.46 10.92
C SER A 56 15.42 9.29 11.91
N LYS A 57 15.42 9.58 13.22
CA LYS A 57 15.35 8.55 14.27
C LYS A 57 14.03 7.79 14.22
N THR A 58 12.92 8.52 14.11
CA THR A 58 11.59 7.92 13.97
C THR A 58 11.52 7.00 12.75
N LEU A 59 12.02 7.44 11.59
CA LEU A 59 12.04 6.61 10.39
C LEU A 59 12.89 5.34 10.57
N ASN A 60 14.09 5.45 11.13
CA ASN A 60 14.96 4.30 11.37
C ASN A 60 14.46 3.35 12.47
N SER A 61 13.52 3.79 13.32
CA SER A 61 12.92 2.98 14.38
C SER A 61 11.77 2.09 13.91
N LEU A 62 11.27 2.29 12.68
CA LEU A 62 10.15 1.53 12.13
C LEU A 62 10.59 0.14 11.65
N PRO A 63 9.70 -0.86 11.70
CA PRO A 63 10.02 -2.22 11.29
C PRO A 63 10.20 -2.36 9.77
N PRO A 64 10.79 -3.47 9.29
CA PRO A 64 11.07 -3.71 7.87
C PRO A 64 9.84 -3.59 6.96
N SER A 65 8.64 -3.88 7.47
CA SER A 65 7.38 -3.74 6.72
C SER A 65 7.09 -2.29 6.28
N TYR A 66 7.75 -1.29 6.89
CA TYR A 66 7.65 0.14 6.55
C TYR A 66 8.78 0.61 5.61
N LEU A 67 9.67 -0.28 5.14
CA LEU A 67 10.86 0.08 4.36
C LEU A 67 10.54 0.87 3.08
N THR A 68 9.47 0.51 2.38
CA THR A 68 9.01 1.23 1.16
C THR A 68 8.65 2.68 1.49
N PHE A 69 7.91 2.89 2.58
CA PHE A 69 7.54 4.23 3.04
C PHE A 69 8.77 5.01 3.49
N GLN A 70 9.66 4.41 4.30
CA GLN A 70 10.92 5.04 4.72
C GLN A 70 11.76 5.51 3.52
N THR A 71 11.93 4.64 2.53
CA THR A 71 12.71 4.93 1.32
C THR A 71 12.10 6.07 0.53
N SER A 72 10.78 6.04 0.30
CA SER A 72 10.08 7.07 -0.44
C SER A 72 10.16 8.43 0.28
N LEU A 73 9.94 8.45 1.59
CA LEU A 73 9.98 9.70 2.35
C LEU A 73 11.41 10.27 2.43
N THR A 74 12.41 9.41 2.59
CA THR A 74 13.83 9.80 2.59
C THR A 74 14.24 10.43 1.25
N LEU A 75 13.77 9.88 0.14
CA LEU A 75 14.01 10.44 -1.19
C LEU A 75 13.32 11.80 -1.35
N SER A 76 12.05 11.92 -0.94
CA SER A 76 11.33 13.19 -0.95
C SER A 76 12.01 14.25 -0.09
N LEU A 77 12.54 13.88 1.07
CA LEU A 77 13.22 14.81 1.97
C LEU A 77 14.58 15.27 1.43
N ARG A 78 15.24 14.48 0.57
CA ARG A 78 16.44 14.94 -0.16
C ARG A 78 16.11 15.91 -1.28
N ALA A 79 14.96 15.74 -1.92
CA ALA A 79 14.54 16.56 -3.05
C ALA A 79 13.97 17.93 -2.61
N ASN A 80 13.46 18.04 -1.38
CA ASN A 80 12.86 19.25 -0.85
C ASN A 80 13.84 20.00 0.09
N PRO A 81 13.92 21.34 -0.01
CA PRO A 81 14.74 22.14 0.89
C PRO A 81 14.10 22.33 2.27
N ASP A 82 12.78 22.13 2.39
CA ASP A 82 12.06 22.36 3.63
C ASP A 82 12.21 21.19 4.62
N PRO A 83 12.51 21.48 5.90
CA PRO A 83 12.62 20.47 6.93
C PRO A 83 11.23 19.94 7.29
N LEU A 84 11.00 18.65 7.07
CA LEU A 84 9.81 17.95 7.58
C LEU A 84 9.77 18.03 9.11
N HIS A 85 8.65 18.46 9.66
CA HIS A 85 8.42 18.48 11.10
C HIS A 85 7.91 17.13 11.60
N PHE A 86 8.19 16.82 12.86
CA PHE A 86 7.75 15.58 13.49
C PHE A 86 6.22 15.38 13.44
N GLU A 87 5.44 16.44 13.63
CA GLU A 87 3.97 16.35 13.57
C GLU A 87 3.47 15.97 12.16
N GLU A 88 4.14 16.47 11.11
CA GLU A 88 3.84 16.09 9.73
C GLU A 88 4.22 14.62 9.47
N LEU A 89 5.35 14.17 10.01
CA LEU A 89 5.75 12.77 9.96
C LEU A 89 4.71 11.87 10.64
N VAL A 90 4.21 12.27 11.81
CA VAL A 90 3.14 11.55 12.53
C VAL A 90 1.91 11.40 11.64
N ALA A 91 1.44 12.49 11.03
CA ALA A 91 0.28 12.45 10.13
C ALA A 91 0.51 11.50 8.93
N LEU A 92 1.69 11.58 8.30
CA LEU A 92 2.05 10.70 7.17
C LEU A 92 2.13 9.22 7.59
N LEU A 93 2.68 8.93 8.77
CA LEU A 93 2.79 7.56 9.27
C LEU A 93 1.43 6.96 9.60
N LEU A 94 0.54 7.74 10.23
CA LEU A 94 -0.83 7.30 10.51
C LEU A 94 -1.61 7.04 9.22
N GLN A 95 -1.45 7.92 8.23
CA GLN A 95 -2.07 7.72 6.91
C GLN A 95 -1.56 6.44 6.24
N GLU A 96 -0.26 6.19 6.30
CA GLU A 96 0.33 5.00 5.71
C GLU A 96 -0.11 3.72 6.44
N ASP A 97 -0.17 3.71 7.77
CA ASP A 97 -0.69 2.58 8.56
C ASP A 97 -2.15 2.25 8.18
N GLN A 98 -3.00 3.27 8.05
CA GLN A 98 -4.38 3.11 7.57
C GLN A 98 -4.43 2.58 6.13
N SER A 99 -3.56 3.07 5.24
CA SER A 99 -3.44 2.59 3.86
C SER A 99 -3.07 1.11 3.80
N ARG A 100 -2.15 0.64 4.66
CA ARG A 100 -1.79 -0.79 4.77
C ARG A 100 -2.97 -1.63 5.23
N LYS A 101 -3.67 -1.19 6.28
CA LYS A 101 -4.88 -1.87 6.81
C LYS A 101 -5.95 -1.98 5.72
N ASN A 102 -6.20 -0.91 4.97
CA ASN A 102 -7.16 -0.89 3.86
C ASN A 102 -6.76 -1.81 2.69
N LYS A 103 -5.47 -1.88 2.34
CA LYS A 103 -4.97 -2.82 1.32
C LYS A 103 -5.16 -4.28 1.76
N SER A 104 -4.89 -4.59 3.02
CA SER A 104 -5.13 -5.92 3.58
C SER A 104 -6.60 -6.34 3.46
N LEU A 105 -7.53 -5.43 3.76
CA LEU A 105 -8.97 -5.67 3.65
C LEU A 105 -9.44 -5.84 2.20
N GLN A 106 -8.83 -5.11 1.25
CA GLN A 106 -9.14 -5.28 -0.17
C GLN A 106 -8.67 -6.62 -0.72
N VAL A 107 -7.51 -7.13 -0.27
CA VAL A 107 -6.99 -8.43 -0.74
C VAL A 107 -7.89 -9.57 -0.24
N ASP A 108 -8.32 -9.56 1.02
CA ASP A 108 -9.26 -10.55 1.58
C ASP A 108 -10.65 -10.50 0.91
N GLY A 109 -11.08 -9.32 0.46
CA GLY A 109 -12.34 -9.13 -0.29
C GLY A 109 -12.24 -9.38 -1.81
N MET A 110 -11.03 -9.48 -2.38
CA MET A 110 -10.81 -9.58 -3.82
C MET A 110 -10.99 -11.01 -4.35
N ASP A 111 -10.78 -12.03 -3.51
CA ASP A 111 -10.95 -13.44 -3.89
C ASP A 111 -12.41 -13.80 -4.24
N HIS A 112 -13.36 -12.92 -3.91
CA HIS A 112 -14.78 -13.08 -4.25
C HIS A 112 -15.35 -12.04 -5.23
N ALA A 113 -14.60 -11.03 -5.65
CA ALA A 113 -15.15 -9.85 -6.35
C ALA A 113 -14.71 -9.66 -7.82
N LEU A 114 -13.84 -10.50 -8.37
CA LEU A 114 -13.40 -10.39 -9.79
C LEU A 114 -14.12 -11.32 -10.78
N VAL A 115 -15.14 -12.05 -10.33
CA VAL A 115 -16.03 -12.84 -11.18
C VAL A 115 -17.46 -12.50 -10.79
N VAL A 116 -18.33 -12.11 -11.74
CA VAL A 116 -19.73 -11.60 -11.61
C VAL A 116 -19.74 -10.05 -11.75
N HIS A 117 -20.28 -9.38 -12.76
CA HIS A 117 -21.28 -9.71 -13.78
C HIS A 117 -21.14 -8.67 -14.93
N ASN A 118 -20.84 -9.09 -16.15
CA ASN A 118 -21.20 -8.28 -17.33
C ASN A 118 -21.96 -9.13 -18.36
N LYS A 119 -22.87 -9.97 -17.84
CA LYS A 119 -23.94 -10.57 -18.62
C LYS A 119 -25.22 -9.76 -18.36
N ASN A 120 -25.91 -9.47 -19.45
CA ASN A 120 -27.30 -9.00 -19.53
C ASN A 120 -27.52 -7.48 -19.73
N ARG A 121 -27.28 -7.01 -20.96
CA ARG A 121 -28.15 -5.99 -21.57
C ARG A 121 -29.05 -6.67 -22.60
N GLY A 122 -30.35 -6.69 -22.30
CA GLY A 122 -31.46 -6.68 -23.26
C GLY A 122 -31.71 -7.95 -24.06
N LYS A 123 -32.67 -8.77 -23.61
CA LYS A 123 -33.47 -9.63 -24.49
C LYS A 123 -34.67 -8.82 -24.98
N GLU A 124 -34.83 -8.68 -26.29
CA GLU A 124 -36.16 -8.81 -26.90
C GLU A 124 -36.06 -9.55 -28.23
N SER A 125 -37.10 -10.34 -28.46
CA SER A 125 -37.20 -11.47 -29.35
C SER A 125 -37.69 -11.08 -30.74
N ALA A 126 -37.08 -11.65 -31.79
CA ALA A 126 -37.70 -11.75 -33.10
C ALA A 126 -37.48 -13.15 -33.70
N HIS A 127 -38.55 -13.94 -33.65
CA HIS A 127 -39.05 -14.90 -34.65
C HIS A 127 -38.07 -15.87 -35.35
N HIS A 128 -38.23 -17.16 -35.02
CA HIS A 128 -38.65 -18.25 -35.94
C HIS A 128 -38.18 -18.12 -37.42
N SER A 129 -37.40 -19.01 -38.03
CA SER A 129 -37.35 -20.47 -37.89
C SER A 129 -36.29 -21.14 -38.80
N LYS A 130 -35.91 -22.34 -38.35
CA LYS A 130 -35.62 -23.58 -39.10
C LYS A 130 -34.18 -23.84 -39.58
N SER A 131 -33.68 -24.89 -38.94
CA SER A 131 -32.48 -25.71 -39.08
C SER A 131 -32.47 -26.67 -40.26
N GLY A 132 -31.27 -27.13 -40.62
CA GLY A 132 -30.98 -28.40 -41.29
C GLY A 132 -30.15 -28.19 -42.58
N ALA A 133 -29.02 -28.84 -42.83
CA ALA A 133 -28.46 -30.07 -42.28
C ALA A 133 -26.94 -30.14 -42.54
N GLU A 134 -26.28 -31.00 -41.76
CA GLU A 134 -24.90 -31.47 -41.92
C GLU A 134 -24.70 -32.22 -43.26
N GLN A 135 -23.49 -32.16 -43.83
CA GLN A 135 -22.60 -33.31 -44.09
C GLN A 135 -21.59 -33.05 -45.22
N SER A 136 -20.50 -33.81 -45.10
CA SER A 136 -19.19 -33.74 -45.71
C SER A 136 -19.05 -34.26 -47.15
N SER A 137 -17.85 -34.02 -47.69
CA SER A 137 -17.03 -34.83 -48.62
C SER A 137 -17.33 -34.88 -50.13
N GLU A 138 -16.22 -34.67 -50.86
CA GLU A 138 -15.78 -35.33 -52.10
C GLU A 138 -16.36 -34.98 -53.49
N LYS A 139 -15.55 -34.19 -54.22
CA LYS A 139 -14.82 -34.53 -55.47
C LYS A 139 -15.55 -35.32 -56.59
N SER A 140 -15.35 -34.78 -57.80
CA SER A 140 -15.20 -35.43 -59.13
C SER A 140 -16.32 -35.35 -60.17
N LYS A 141 -15.83 -35.19 -61.41
CA LYS A 141 -16.45 -34.95 -62.72
C LYS A 141 -17.20 -36.16 -63.32
N GLY A 142 -18.06 -35.88 -64.32
CA GLY A 142 -18.58 -36.82 -65.34
C GLY A 142 -20.05 -36.54 -65.61
N ASP A 143 -20.46 -35.84 -66.66
CA ASP A 143 -20.57 -36.23 -68.09
C ASP A 143 -21.53 -37.41 -68.38
N SER A 144 -22.38 -37.17 -69.38
CA SER A 144 -23.13 -38.09 -70.25
C SER A 144 -24.60 -38.47 -69.93
N ASP A 145 -25.43 -37.93 -70.83
CA ASP A 145 -26.43 -38.60 -71.67
C ASP A 145 -27.88 -38.75 -71.19
N LYS A 146 -28.72 -37.89 -71.80
CA LYS A 146 -30.18 -38.02 -71.88
C LYS A 146 -30.53 -38.44 -73.31
N SER A 147 -30.71 -39.74 -73.53
CA SER A 147 -31.24 -40.28 -74.79
C SER A 147 -32.69 -40.80 -74.63
N LYS A 148 -33.55 -40.22 -75.49
CA LYS A 148 -34.76 -40.79 -76.14
C LYS A 148 -36.04 -41.10 -75.35
N LYS A 149 -37.05 -40.25 -75.59
CA LYS A 149 -38.42 -40.52 -76.10
C LYS A 149 -39.15 -39.18 -76.01
N LYS A 150 -39.81 -38.62 -77.01
CA LYS A 150 -40.52 -39.14 -78.17
C LYS A 150 -40.71 -37.99 -79.15
#